data_AF-A0A1V5M1W5-F1
#
_entry.id   AF-A0A1V5M1W5-F1
#
_cell.length_a   1.000
_cell.length_b   1.000
_cell.length_c   1.000
_cell.angle_alpha   90.00
_cell.angle_beta   90.00
_cell.angle_gamma   90.00
#
_symmetry.space_group_name_H-M   'P 1'
#
loop_
_entity.id
_entity.type
_entity.pdbx_description
1 polymer ?
#
loop_
_entity_poly.entity_id
_entity_poly.type
_entity_poly.pdbx_seq_one_letter_code
_entity_poly.pdbx_strand_id
1 'polypeptide(L)'
;MVTKMTRKTLIKLIETVFGCFILRSGLSSGLNFALSSGLDFASCSILALLLVSGVTALPVAAKAYIANRQEMTEQADLIVLGQIDKVRACNETGRPFNYSEEAQARVIKTIKGSCPPDIKILGGENFICARFHIESGKAILFLKKTEGGYRGANWHLSAMPVIKVKDEEMVHMADNAYDRSTDKTLKLNEAMKIIKEDLEKASLLAQSPPYIKTLFSAQAMYSSATGESGAMSKEYEAYRKLIEEKSKDSVGTTKYLNLLLAYGTAPAKLYAVSALARSEPTKAKDLLKEWRNSKETVQYLSGCKGTSESLGTIAEAFLAKGRYLDFELGQK
;
A
#
# COMPACT_ATOMS: atom_id res chain seq x y z
N MET A 1 -12.76 -41.39 -37.30
CA MET A 1 -13.60 -40.93 -38.43
C MET A 1 -13.72 -39.41 -38.30
N VAL A 2 -12.79 -38.66 -38.91
CA VAL A 2 -12.79 -37.18 -38.83
C VAL A 2 -13.64 -36.69 -40.00
N THR A 3 -14.83 -36.18 -39.71
CA THR A 3 -15.71 -35.57 -40.71
C THR A 3 -15.03 -34.31 -41.24
N LYS A 4 -14.62 -34.33 -42.53
CA LYS A 4 -14.11 -33.16 -43.24
C LYS A 4 -15.19 -32.07 -43.23
N MET A 5 -14.94 -31.00 -42.50
CA MET A 5 -15.78 -29.81 -42.53
C MET A 5 -15.67 -29.18 -43.92
N THR A 6 -16.78 -29.09 -44.64
CA THR A 6 -16.78 -28.56 -46.01
C THR A 6 -16.62 -27.04 -45.99
N ARG A 7 -15.97 -26.48 -47.01
CA ARG A 7 -15.69 -25.05 -47.17
C ARG A 7 -16.94 -24.16 -46.98
N LYS A 8 -18.12 -24.64 -47.37
CA LYS A 8 -19.40 -23.93 -47.17
C LYS A 8 -19.81 -23.83 -45.69
N THR A 9 -19.53 -24.84 -44.87
CA THR A 9 -19.85 -24.84 -43.44
C THR A 9 -18.93 -23.90 -42.67
N LEU A 10 -17.65 -23.81 -43.06
CA LEU A 10 -16.69 -22.88 -42.47
C LEU A 10 -17.03 -21.42 -42.81
N ILE A 11 -17.41 -21.12 -44.05
CA ILE A 11 -17.82 -19.77 -44.47
C ILE A 11 -19.06 -19.32 -43.68
N LYS A 12 -20.07 -20.18 -43.51
CA LYS A 12 -21.24 -19.87 -42.68
C LYS A 12 -20.90 -19.63 -41.20
N LEU A 13 -19.95 -20.37 -40.64
CA LEU A 13 -19.51 -20.17 -39.26
C LEU A 13 -18.79 -18.83 -39.09
N ILE A 14 -17.94 -18.47 -40.05
CA ILE A 14 -17.24 -17.17 -40.08
C ILE A 14 -18.24 -16.02 -40.27
N GLU A 15 -19.21 -16.13 -41.18
CA GLU A 15 -20.27 -15.13 -41.34
C GLU A 15 -21.15 -14.98 -40.09
N THR A 16 -21.38 -16.06 -39.35
CA THR A 16 -22.18 -16.01 -38.11
C THR A 16 -21.40 -15.37 -36.96
N VAL A 17 -20.10 -15.66 -36.85
CA VAL A 17 -19.23 -15.13 -35.78
C VAL A 17 -18.76 -13.70 -36.06
N PHE A 18 -18.45 -13.37 -37.32
CA PHE A 18 -18.03 -12.03 -37.74
C PHE A 18 -19.19 -11.13 -38.19
N GLY A 19 -20.34 -11.67 -38.59
CA GLY A 19 -21.52 -10.86 -38.94
C GLY A 19 -22.04 -10.03 -37.76
N CYS A 20 -21.78 -10.47 -36.52
CA CYS A 20 -22.05 -9.67 -35.32
C CYS A 20 -20.99 -8.58 -35.05
N PHE A 21 -19.82 -8.65 -35.69
CA PHE A 21 -18.70 -7.71 -35.50
C PHE A 21 -18.52 -6.71 -36.66
N ILE A 22 -19.03 -7.00 -37.87
CA ILE A 22 -18.92 -6.14 -39.05
C ILE A 22 -20.16 -5.24 -39.20
N LEU A 23 -20.55 -4.55 -38.12
CA LEU A 23 -21.43 -3.38 -38.23
C LEU A 23 -20.74 -2.08 -37.80
N ARG A 24 -19.44 -2.08 -37.50
CA ARG A 24 -18.77 -0.83 -37.09
C ARG A 24 -17.28 -0.60 -37.41
N SER A 25 -16.62 -1.45 -38.18
CA SER A 25 -15.23 -1.16 -38.60
C SER A 25 -14.95 -1.72 -39.98
N GLY A 26 -14.51 -0.86 -40.90
CA GLY A 26 -14.21 -1.13 -42.31
C GLY A 26 -13.08 -2.13 -42.54
N LEU A 27 -13.29 -3.38 -42.16
CA LEU A 27 -12.38 -4.51 -42.29
C LEU A 27 -12.66 -5.37 -43.54
N SER A 28 -13.40 -4.84 -44.52
CA SER A 28 -13.72 -5.56 -45.77
C SER A 28 -12.55 -5.64 -46.76
N SER A 29 -11.53 -4.80 -46.62
CA SER A 29 -10.36 -4.76 -47.51
C SER A 29 -9.26 -5.74 -47.14
N GLY A 30 -9.13 -6.13 -45.86
CA GLY A 30 -8.10 -7.08 -45.41
C GLY A 30 -8.42 -8.55 -45.68
N LEU A 31 -9.71 -8.93 -45.63
CA LEU A 31 -10.12 -10.33 -45.80
C LEU A 31 -9.99 -10.83 -47.26
N ASN A 32 -10.16 -9.93 -48.24
CA ASN A 32 -10.07 -10.28 -49.66
C ASN A 32 -8.63 -10.61 -50.11
N PHE A 33 -7.61 -10.07 -49.43
CA PHE A 33 -6.20 -10.33 -49.77
C PHE A 33 -5.70 -11.68 -49.24
N ALA A 34 -6.21 -12.12 -48.10
CA ALA A 34 -5.86 -13.41 -47.50
C ALA A 34 -6.51 -14.62 -48.22
N LEU A 35 -7.56 -14.39 -49.02
CA LEU A 35 -8.24 -15.44 -49.78
C LEU A 35 -7.68 -15.66 -51.20
N SER A 36 -6.84 -14.74 -51.70
CA SER A 36 -6.21 -14.83 -53.03
C SER A 36 -4.76 -15.33 -53.00
N SER A 37 -4.13 -15.36 -51.84
CA SER A 37 -2.79 -15.94 -51.66
C SER A 37 -2.99 -17.35 -51.13
N GLY A 38 -2.52 -18.37 -51.88
CA GLY A 38 -2.69 -19.80 -51.59
C GLY A 38 -1.94 -20.27 -50.32
N LEU A 39 -2.18 -19.61 -49.20
CA LEU A 39 -1.64 -19.95 -47.89
C LEU A 39 -2.36 -21.18 -47.36
N ASP A 40 -1.55 -22.20 -47.06
CA ASP A 40 -2.01 -23.47 -46.53
C ASP A 40 -2.87 -23.31 -45.27
N PHE A 41 -3.87 -24.18 -45.13
CA PHE A 41 -4.90 -24.15 -44.08
C PHE A 41 -4.32 -24.13 -42.65
N ALA A 42 -3.10 -24.65 -42.48
CA ALA A 42 -2.37 -24.63 -41.22
C ALA A 42 -1.92 -23.22 -40.79
N SER A 43 -1.58 -22.35 -41.76
CA SER A 43 -1.03 -21.01 -41.52
C SER A 43 -2.09 -20.00 -41.07
N CYS A 44 -3.31 -20.09 -41.63
CA CYS A 44 -4.44 -19.26 -41.22
C CYS A 44 -4.94 -19.60 -39.80
N SER A 45 -4.80 -20.87 -39.39
CA SER A 45 -5.23 -21.34 -38.07
C SER A 45 -4.33 -20.81 -36.95
N ILE A 46 -3.03 -20.67 -37.20
CA ILE A 46 -2.05 -20.12 -36.25
C ILE A 46 -2.24 -18.61 -36.09
N LEU A 47 -2.51 -17.88 -37.18
CA LEU A 47 -2.76 -16.44 -37.13
C LEU A 47 -4.07 -16.10 -36.40
N ALA A 48 -5.11 -16.92 -36.58
CA ALA A 48 -6.36 -16.81 -35.83
C ALA A 48 -6.17 -17.13 -34.33
N LEU A 49 -5.35 -18.13 -33.99
CA LEU A 49 -5.02 -18.43 -32.58
C LEU A 49 -4.22 -17.30 -31.92
N LEU A 50 -3.30 -16.65 -32.65
CA LEU A 50 -2.51 -15.51 -32.16
C LEU A 50 -3.36 -14.25 -31.97
N LEU A 51 -4.36 -14.03 -32.83
CA LEU A 51 -5.30 -12.91 -32.68
C LEU A 51 -6.33 -13.14 -31.56
N VAL A 52 -6.73 -14.39 -31.28
CA VAL A 52 -7.64 -14.72 -30.18
C VAL A 52 -6.92 -14.74 -28.82
N SER A 53 -5.64 -15.13 -28.79
CA SER A 53 -4.80 -15.06 -27.57
C SER A 53 -4.30 -13.65 -27.26
N GLY A 54 -4.22 -12.75 -28.25
CA GLY A 54 -3.86 -11.35 -28.05
C GLY A 54 -4.98 -10.43 -27.53
N VAL A 55 -6.25 -10.85 -27.60
CA VAL A 55 -7.41 -9.99 -27.30
C VAL A 55 -8.19 -10.44 -26.05
N THR A 56 -7.76 -11.50 -25.38
CA THR A 56 -8.40 -12.00 -24.14
C THR A 56 -7.55 -11.81 -22.88
N ALA A 57 -6.72 -10.77 -22.85
CA ALA A 57 -6.30 -10.18 -21.58
C ALA A 57 -7.53 -9.50 -20.95
N LEU A 58 -8.20 -10.29 -20.11
CA LEU A 58 -9.40 -10.00 -19.33
C LEU A 58 -9.44 -8.54 -18.82
N PRO A 59 -10.64 -7.93 -18.69
CA PRO A 59 -10.76 -6.80 -17.78
C PRO A 59 -10.35 -7.32 -16.41
N VAL A 60 -9.15 -6.94 -15.97
CA VAL A 60 -8.80 -6.99 -14.55
C VAL A 60 -9.91 -6.20 -13.88
N ALA A 61 -10.82 -6.91 -13.21
CA ALA A 61 -11.77 -6.31 -12.30
C ALA A 61 -10.95 -5.72 -11.15
N ALA A 62 -10.40 -4.53 -11.38
CA ALA A 62 -9.68 -3.78 -10.39
C ALA A 62 -10.72 -3.38 -9.34
N LYS A 63 -10.85 -4.20 -8.29
CA LYS A 63 -11.57 -3.80 -7.08
C LYS A 63 -10.97 -2.48 -6.63
N ALA A 64 -11.81 -1.52 -6.25
CA ALA A 64 -11.35 -0.27 -5.64
C ALA A 64 -10.46 -0.63 -4.44
N TYR A 65 -9.15 -0.44 -4.58
CA TYR A 65 -8.25 -0.56 -3.45
C TYR A 65 -8.41 0.71 -2.63
N ILE A 66 -8.84 0.56 -1.37
CA ILE A 66 -8.96 1.66 -0.43
C ILE A 66 -7.80 1.51 0.55
N ALA A 67 -6.91 2.49 0.53
CA ALA A 67 -5.72 2.54 1.35
C ALA A 67 -6.10 2.79 2.83
N ASN A 68 -5.34 2.23 3.76
CA ASN A 68 -5.40 2.65 5.16
C ASN A 68 -4.81 4.07 5.32
N ARG A 69 -4.91 4.66 6.52
CA ARG A 69 -4.45 6.04 6.77
C ARG A 69 -2.96 6.26 6.44
N GLN A 70 -2.09 5.31 6.80
CA GLN A 70 -0.65 5.41 6.54
C GLN A 70 -0.37 5.37 5.04
N GLU A 71 -0.93 4.38 4.35
CA GLU A 71 -0.79 4.24 2.90
C GLU A 71 -1.34 5.46 2.16
N MET A 72 -2.49 6.00 2.58
CA MET A 72 -3.06 7.22 2.00
C MET A 72 -2.15 8.43 2.20
N THR A 73 -1.56 8.57 3.39
CA THR A 73 -0.59 9.63 3.71
C THR A 73 0.67 9.53 2.84
N GLU A 74 1.14 8.30 2.60
CA GLU A 74 2.28 8.02 1.72
C GLU A 74 1.97 8.34 0.26
N GLN A 75 0.81 7.89 -0.23
CA GLN A 75 0.40 8.01 -1.63
C GLN A 75 -0.03 9.41 -2.06
N ALA A 76 -0.43 10.29 -1.13
CA ALA A 76 -0.82 11.66 -1.45
C ALA A 76 0.39 12.48 -1.92
N ASP A 77 0.26 13.23 -3.00
CA ASP A 77 1.28 14.19 -3.45
C ASP A 77 1.21 15.49 -2.63
N LEU A 78 0.01 15.83 -2.16
CA LEU A 78 -0.30 17.03 -1.39
C LEU A 78 -1.22 16.66 -0.23
N ILE A 79 -0.88 17.12 0.98
CA ILE A 79 -1.76 17.04 2.15
C ILE A 79 -1.92 18.46 2.71
N VAL A 80 -3.15 18.94 2.80
CA VAL A 80 -3.45 20.30 3.26
C VAL A 80 -4.65 20.30 4.20
N LEU A 81 -4.68 21.25 5.13
CA LEU A 81 -5.92 21.74 5.72
C LEU A 81 -6.46 22.82 4.79
N GLY A 82 -7.63 22.57 4.20
CA GLY A 82 -8.25 23.47 3.23
C GLY A 82 -9.64 23.93 3.66
N GLN A 83 -10.04 25.10 3.21
CA GLN A 83 -11.43 25.55 3.17
C GLN A 83 -11.94 25.37 1.75
N ILE A 84 -12.88 24.45 1.56
CA ILE A 84 -13.58 24.25 0.29
C ILE A 84 -14.76 25.22 0.26
N ASP A 85 -14.84 26.04 -0.78
CA ASP A 85 -15.88 27.04 -0.92
C ASP A 85 -17.19 26.41 -1.42
N LYS A 86 -17.39 26.37 -2.75
CA LYS A 86 -18.57 25.80 -3.38
C LYS A 86 -18.16 24.77 -4.43
N VAL A 87 -18.82 23.63 -4.40
CA VAL A 87 -18.67 22.55 -5.38
C VAL A 87 -19.56 22.85 -6.60
N ARG A 88 -19.01 22.64 -7.79
CA ARG A 88 -19.70 22.84 -9.07
C ARG A 88 -19.62 21.56 -9.89
N ALA A 89 -20.64 21.33 -10.71
CA ALA A 89 -20.57 20.28 -11.70
C ALA A 89 -19.55 20.64 -12.79
N CYS A 90 -18.78 19.66 -13.25
CA CYS A 90 -17.85 19.80 -14.36
C CYS A 90 -17.91 18.56 -15.28
N ASN A 91 -17.17 18.59 -16.40
CA ASN A 91 -16.99 17.45 -17.30
C ASN A 91 -15.50 17.34 -17.66
N GLU A 92 -14.66 17.25 -16.64
CA GLU A 92 -13.21 17.25 -16.80
C GLU A 92 -12.72 15.85 -17.15
N THR A 93 -11.94 15.75 -18.23
CA THR A 93 -11.35 14.47 -18.66
C THR A 93 -9.98 14.30 -18.04
N GLY A 94 -9.76 13.18 -17.35
CA GLY A 94 -8.45 12.83 -16.82
C GLY A 94 -8.12 11.37 -17.06
N ARG A 95 -6.87 11.00 -16.79
CA ARG A 95 -6.44 9.59 -16.81
C ARG A 95 -6.27 9.09 -15.37
N PRO A 96 -6.88 7.95 -14.99
CA PRO A 96 -7.74 7.06 -15.78
C PRO A 96 -9.25 7.40 -15.74
N PHE A 97 -9.68 8.48 -15.08
CA PHE A 97 -11.10 8.78 -14.84
C PHE A 97 -11.50 10.18 -15.33
N ASN A 98 -12.78 10.31 -15.66
CA ASN A 98 -13.43 11.60 -15.85
C ASN A 98 -14.03 12.06 -14.52
N TYR A 99 -14.08 13.37 -14.32
CA TYR A 99 -14.56 14.02 -13.10
C TYR A 99 -15.83 14.82 -13.40
N SER A 100 -16.79 14.71 -12.48
CA SER A 100 -18.07 15.40 -12.55
C SER A 100 -18.21 16.52 -11.53
N GLU A 101 -17.26 16.64 -10.60
CA GLU A 101 -17.24 17.66 -9.56
C GLU A 101 -15.92 18.44 -9.59
N GLU A 102 -16.01 19.74 -9.42
CA GLU A 102 -14.88 20.64 -9.25
C GLU A 102 -15.15 21.58 -8.06
N ALA A 103 -14.11 21.84 -7.28
CA ALA A 103 -14.14 22.91 -6.29
C ALA A 103 -12.81 23.68 -6.26
N GLN A 104 -12.90 24.96 -5.92
CA GLN A 104 -11.75 25.71 -5.44
C GLN A 104 -11.65 25.55 -3.92
N ALA A 105 -10.44 25.32 -3.44
CA ALA A 105 -10.14 25.23 -2.03
C ALA A 105 -9.00 26.17 -1.67
N ARG A 106 -9.24 27.00 -0.66
CA ARG A 106 -8.22 27.86 -0.06
C ARG A 106 -7.40 27.04 0.93
N VAL A 107 -6.09 27.02 0.74
CA VAL A 107 -5.14 26.33 1.60
C VAL A 107 -4.93 27.15 2.87
N ILE A 108 -5.39 26.60 4.00
CA ILE A 108 -5.16 27.18 5.34
C ILE A 108 -3.77 26.79 5.83
N LYS A 109 -3.38 25.53 5.63
CA LYS A 109 -2.09 25.00 6.08
C LYS A 109 -1.64 23.84 5.21
N THR A 110 -0.40 23.87 4.76
CA THR A 110 0.24 22.75 4.07
C THR A 110 0.87 21.79 5.09
N ILE A 111 0.58 20.50 4.94
CA ILE A 111 1.11 19.41 5.79
C ILE A 111 2.16 18.60 5.02
N LYS A 112 1.90 18.30 3.73
CA LYS A 112 2.83 17.62 2.80
C LYS A 112 2.76 18.30 1.43
N GLY A 113 3.89 18.40 0.74
CA GLY A 113 3.96 18.92 -0.64
C GLY A 113 4.09 20.44 -0.70
N SER A 114 3.95 20.99 -1.91
CA SER A 114 3.96 22.43 -2.19
C SER A 114 2.81 22.78 -3.13
N CYS A 115 2.15 23.90 -2.88
CA CYS A 115 0.99 24.35 -3.63
C CYS A 115 0.81 25.88 -3.53
N PRO A 116 0.10 26.50 -4.49
CA PRO A 116 -0.38 27.87 -4.33
C PRO A 116 -1.43 28.00 -3.21
N PRO A 117 -1.75 29.24 -2.78
CA PRO A 117 -2.77 29.48 -1.73
C PRO A 117 -4.17 28.95 -2.06
N ASP A 118 -4.51 28.82 -3.34
CA ASP A 118 -5.79 28.29 -3.80
C ASP A 118 -5.54 27.15 -4.79
N ILE A 119 -6.22 26.02 -4.58
CA ILE A 119 -6.07 24.81 -5.39
C ILE A 119 -7.41 24.35 -5.96
N LYS A 120 -7.38 23.92 -7.23
CA LYS A 120 -8.50 23.25 -7.88
C LYS A 120 -8.51 21.76 -7.51
N ILE A 121 -9.64 21.29 -7.00
CA ILE A 121 -9.90 19.89 -6.63
C ILE A 121 -10.95 19.33 -7.58
N LEU A 122 -10.69 18.13 -8.08
CA LEU A 122 -11.56 17.34 -8.94
C LEU A 122 -12.06 16.11 -8.17
N GLY A 123 -13.34 15.80 -8.34
CA GLY A 123 -14.03 14.69 -7.70
C GLY A 123 -15.14 14.13 -8.58
N GLY A 124 -15.97 13.26 -8.00
CA GLY A 124 -17.05 12.60 -8.72
C GLY A 124 -16.53 11.76 -9.88
N GLU A 125 -15.53 10.91 -9.64
CA GLU A 125 -14.96 10.02 -10.65
C GLU A 125 -16.06 9.17 -11.31
N ASN A 126 -15.96 8.96 -12.62
CA ASN A 126 -16.85 8.05 -13.35
C ASN A 126 -16.67 6.56 -12.98
N PHE A 127 -15.81 6.25 -12.02
CA PHE A 127 -15.68 4.92 -11.43
C PHE A 127 -16.80 4.67 -10.40
N ILE A 128 -17.77 3.84 -10.77
CA ILE A 128 -19.00 3.66 -9.96
C ILE A 128 -18.75 3.01 -8.59
N CYS A 129 -17.69 2.23 -8.44
CA CYS A 129 -17.45 1.43 -7.23
C CYS A 129 -16.84 2.24 -6.07
N ALA A 130 -16.19 3.35 -6.37
CA ALA A 130 -15.61 4.24 -5.37
C ALA A 130 -15.40 5.63 -5.99
N ARG A 131 -15.86 6.66 -5.29
CA ARG A 131 -15.82 8.05 -5.74
C ARG A 131 -15.39 8.95 -4.60
N PHE A 132 -14.64 9.99 -4.92
CA PHE A 132 -14.39 11.11 -4.04
C PHE A 132 -15.47 12.17 -4.29
N HIS A 133 -16.46 12.24 -3.42
CA HIS A 133 -17.41 13.35 -3.42
C HIS A 133 -16.84 14.53 -2.65
N ILE A 134 -16.84 15.69 -3.28
CA ILE A 134 -16.35 16.92 -2.65
C ILE A 134 -17.50 17.52 -1.84
N GLU A 135 -17.23 17.81 -0.57
CA GLU A 135 -18.14 18.55 0.29
C GLU A 135 -17.59 19.94 0.58
N SER A 136 -18.48 20.94 0.64
CA SER A 136 -18.10 22.30 1.02
C SER A 136 -17.81 22.36 2.52
N GLY A 137 -16.81 23.14 2.93
CA GLY A 137 -16.41 23.23 4.33
C GLY A 137 -14.90 23.06 4.55
N LYS A 138 -14.51 23.08 5.82
CA LYS A 138 -13.11 22.90 6.22
C LYS A 138 -12.79 21.40 6.30
N ALA A 139 -11.67 20.97 5.72
CA ALA A 139 -11.29 19.56 5.70
C ALA A 139 -9.77 19.38 5.66
N ILE A 140 -9.27 18.25 6.19
CA ILE A 140 -7.95 17.75 5.84
C ILE A 140 -8.07 16.98 4.53
N LEU A 141 -7.30 17.38 3.52
CA LEU A 141 -7.37 16.86 2.16
C LEU A 141 -6.10 16.09 1.83
N PHE A 142 -6.27 14.85 1.37
CA PHE A 142 -5.23 13.97 0.86
C PHE A 142 -5.38 13.88 -0.65
N LEU A 143 -4.45 14.51 -1.37
CA LEU A 143 -4.62 14.80 -2.78
C LEU A 143 -3.49 14.23 -3.62
N LYS A 144 -3.83 13.73 -4.81
CA LYS A 144 -2.89 13.39 -5.88
C LYS A 144 -2.93 14.46 -6.96
N LYS A 145 -1.76 14.79 -7.51
CA LYS A 145 -1.65 15.71 -8.63
C LYS A 145 -2.21 15.04 -9.88
N THR A 146 -2.92 15.82 -10.69
CA THR A 146 -3.44 15.36 -11.98
C THR A 146 -3.38 16.50 -12.99
N GLU A 147 -3.68 16.20 -14.24
CA GLU A 147 -3.84 17.23 -15.27
C GLU A 147 -5.07 18.08 -14.91
N GLY A 148 -4.91 19.40 -14.83
CA GLY A 148 -6.00 20.31 -14.47
C GLY A 148 -6.21 20.57 -12.97
N GLY A 149 -5.40 19.97 -12.07
CA GLY A 149 -5.44 20.29 -10.64
C GLY A 149 -5.04 19.12 -9.73
N TYR A 150 -5.88 18.88 -8.73
CA TYR A 150 -5.72 17.80 -7.75
C TYR A 150 -6.96 16.92 -7.71
N ARG A 151 -6.80 15.66 -7.35
CA ARG A 151 -7.89 14.71 -7.12
C ARG A 151 -7.70 13.98 -5.80
N GLY A 152 -8.72 13.26 -5.35
CA GLY A 152 -8.62 12.44 -4.15
C GLY A 152 -7.53 11.37 -4.23
N ALA A 153 -6.73 11.22 -3.17
CA ALA A 153 -5.70 10.18 -3.09
C ALA A 153 -6.27 8.79 -2.78
N ASN A 154 -7.46 8.73 -2.17
CA ASN A 154 -8.08 7.52 -1.62
C ASN A 154 -9.62 7.58 -1.63
N TRP A 155 -10.22 7.90 -2.78
CA TRP A 155 -11.67 7.91 -2.96
C TRP A 155 -12.39 8.81 -1.94
N HIS A 156 -13.52 8.35 -1.38
CA HIS A 156 -14.30 9.06 -0.36
C HIS A 156 -13.52 9.36 0.94
N LEU A 157 -12.38 8.69 1.20
CA LEU A 157 -11.53 8.98 2.37
C LEU A 157 -10.52 10.10 2.10
N SER A 158 -10.48 10.66 0.89
CA SER A 158 -9.52 11.71 0.50
C SER A 158 -9.78 13.05 1.17
N ALA A 159 -10.97 13.26 1.74
CA ALA A 159 -11.28 14.40 2.57
C ALA A 159 -11.74 13.92 3.93
N MET A 160 -11.16 14.48 4.98
CA MET A 160 -11.62 14.31 6.35
C MET A 160 -12.22 15.63 6.80
N PRO A 161 -13.55 15.76 6.82
CA PRO A 161 -14.22 16.99 7.23
C PRO A 161 -13.83 17.38 8.66
N VAL A 162 -13.61 18.67 8.86
CA VAL A 162 -13.48 19.27 10.18
C VAL A 162 -14.87 19.64 10.65
N ILE A 163 -15.32 18.97 11.70
CA ILE A 163 -16.60 19.23 12.35
C ILE A 163 -16.39 20.04 13.62
N LYS A 164 -17.40 20.83 14.01
CA LYS A 164 -17.43 21.47 15.33
C LYS A 164 -18.25 20.63 16.28
N VAL A 165 -17.64 20.24 17.39
CA VAL A 165 -18.34 19.61 18.52
C VAL A 165 -18.20 20.54 19.70
N LYS A 166 -19.30 21.21 20.06
CA LYS A 166 -19.28 22.38 20.96
C LYS A 166 -18.36 23.46 20.37
N ASP A 167 -17.26 23.78 21.05
CA ASP A 167 -16.28 24.79 20.65
C ASP A 167 -14.96 24.20 20.16
N GLU A 168 -14.88 22.88 19.99
CA GLU A 168 -13.66 22.20 19.52
C GLU A 168 -13.80 21.74 18.06
N GLU A 169 -12.75 21.96 17.28
CA GLU A 169 -12.62 21.42 15.92
C GLU A 169 -12.13 19.97 15.99
N MET A 170 -12.96 19.06 15.50
CA MET A 170 -12.74 17.62 15.53
C MET A 170 -12.70 17.05 14.12
N VAL A 171 -12.02 15.91 13.97
CA VAL A 171 -11.92 15.17 12.72
C VAL A 171 -12.25 13.71 12.99
N HIS A 172 -13.12 13.13 12.17
CA HIS A 172 -13.31 11.68 12.12
C HIS A 172 -12.16 11.07 11.31
N MET A 173 -11.14 10.59 12.03
CA MET A 173 -9.98 9.94 11.44
C MET A 173 -10.32 8.48 11.14
N ALA A 174 -10.52 8.17 9.86
CA ALA A 174 -10.64 6.81 9.40
C ALA A 174 -9.25 6.15 9.34
N ASP A 175 -9.08 5.02 10.03
CA ASP A 175 -7.81 4.29 10.04
C ASP A 175 -7.80 3.19 8.96
N ASN A 176 -8.93 2.50 8.80
CA ASN A 176 -9.14 1.46 7.80
C ASN A 176 -10.56 1.54 7.22
N ALA A 177 -10.68 1.59 5.89
CA ALA A 177 -11.97 1.64 5.19
C ALA A 177 -12.88 0.41 5.43
N TYR A 178 -12.27 -0.73 5.76
CA TYR A 178 -12.97 -2.00 5.96
C TYR A 178 -13.25 -2.31 7.44
N ASP A 179 -12.59 -1.60 8.36
CA ASP A 179 -12.74 -1.79 9.79
C ASP A 179 -12.92 -0.45 10.51
N ARG A 180 -14.18 -0.03 10.58
CA ARG A 180 -14.58 1.22 11.25
C ARG A 180 -14.51 1.13 12.78
N SER A 181 -14.24 -0.05 13.36
CA SER A 181 -14.08 -0.18 14.82
C SER A 181 -12.84 0.55 15.33
N THR A 182 -11.91 0.86 14.42
CA THR A 182 -10.67 1.61 14.70
C THR A 182 -10.79 3.10 14.41
N ASP A 183 -11.91 3.57 13.83
CA ASP A 183 -12.16 4.98 13.56
C ASP A 183 -12.19 5.77 14.87
N LYS A 184 -11.50 6.92 14.89
CA LYS A 184 -11.44 7.79 16.07
C LYS A 184 -11.87 9.20 15.72
N THR A 185 -12.61 9.82 16.64
CA THR A 185 -12.87 11.25 16.58
C THR A 185 -11.81 11.95 17.42
N LEU A 186 -10.98 12.75 16.78
CA LEU A 186 -9.80 13.39 17.39
C LEU A 186 -9.89 14.90 17.26
N LYS A 187 -9.21 15.63 18.15
CA LYS A 187 -9.03 17.07 17.96
C LYS A 187 -8.24 17.31 16.67
N LEU A 188 -8.54 18.39 15.94
CA LEU A 188 -7.87 18.71 14.68
C LEU A 188 -6.33 18.72 14.80
N ASN A 189 -5.80 19.26 15.90
CA ASN A 189 -4.35 19.29 16.15
C ASN A 189 -3.75 17.90 16.39
N GLU A 190 -4.47 17.01 17.06
CA GLU A 190 -4.05 15.61 17.26
C GLU A 190 -4.07 14.85 15.94
N ALA A 191 -5.13 15.03 15.14
CA ALA A 191 -5.23 14.46 13.80
C ALA A 191 -4.06 14.89 12.90
N MET A 192 -3.74 16.18 12.86
CA MET A 192 -2.58 16.69 12.11
C MET A 192 -1.24 16.18 12.65
N LYS A 193 -1.11 15.95 13.96
CA LYS A 193 0.10 15.39 14.57
C LYS A 193 0.32 13.96 14.10
N ILE A 194 -0.73 13.13 14.14
CA ILE A 194 -0.68 11.73 13.67
C ILE A 194 -0.26 11.65 12.20
N ILE A 195 -0.82 12.51 11.33
CA ILE A 195 -0.43 12.56 9.90
C ILE A 195 1.04 12.92 9.74
N LYS A 196 1.57 13.85 10.56
CA LYS A 196 3.00 14.19 10.53
C LYS A 196 3.88 13.03 10.98
N GLU A 197 3.47 12.31 12.02
CA GLU A 197 4.18 11.11 12.49
C GLU A 197 4.23 10.03 11.39
N ASP A 198 3.13 9.83 10.66
CA ASP A 198 3.09 8.91 9.51
C ASP A 198 4.04 9.36 8.39
N LEU A 199 4.13 10.67 8.10
CA LEU A 199 5.06 11.20 7.10
C LEU A 199 6.53 11.04 7.52
N GLU A 200 6.84 11.30 8.79
CA GLU A 200 8.18 11.12 9.33
C GLU A 200 8.60 9.65 9.29
N LYS A 201 7.70 8.74 9.70
CA LYS A 201 7.88 7.30 9.60
C LYS A 201 8.17 6.87 8.16
N ALA A 202 7.34 7.27 7.20
CA ALA A 202 7.52 6.92 5.79
C ALA A 202 8.84 7.45 5.22
N SER A 203 9.19 8.70 5.53
CA SER A 203 10.45 9.32 5.09
C SER A 203 11.67 8.59 5.66
N LEU A 204 11.65 8.25 6.95
CA LEU A 204 12.72 7.49 7.60
C LEU A 204 12.84 6.09 7.00
N LEU A 205 11.73 5.39 6.76
CA LEU A 205 11.73 4.06 6.16
C LEU A 205 12.25 4.10 4.71
N ALA A 206 11.89 5.11 3.91
CA ALA A 206 12.38 5.26 2.55
C ALA A 206 13.91 5.40 2.50
N GLN A 207 14.48 6.20 3.40
CA GLN A 207 15.93 6.43 3.56
C GLN A 207 16.66 5.27 4.24
N SER A 208 15.93 4.32 4.82
CA SER A 208 16.51 3.23 5.58
C SER A 208 17.31 2.27 4.68
N PRO A 209 18.46 1.78 5.16
CA PRO A 209 19.23 0.78 4.43
C PRO A 209 18.47 -0.56 4.32
N PRO A 210 18.82 -1.44 3.37
CA PRO A 210 18.07 -2.67 3.11
C PRO A 210 17.80 -3.53 4.34
N TYR A 211 18.79 -3.69 5.23
CA TYR A 211 18.64 -4.51 6.44
C TYR A 211 17.57 -3.95 7.40
N ILE A 212 17.40 -2.62 7.50
CA ILE A 212 16.33 -2.03 8.30
C ILE A 212 14.97 -2.30 7.66
N LYS A 213 14.86 -2.19 6.32
CA LYS A 213 13.61 -2.49 5.61
C LYS A 213 13.21 -3.95 5.79
N THR A 214 14.17 -4.88 5.70
CA THR A 214 13.95 -6.31 5.98
C THR A 214 13.41 -6.54 7.38
N LEU A 215 14.02 -5.93 8.40
CA LEU A 215 13.56 -6.08 9.78
C LEU A 215 12.21 -5.42 10.02
N PHE A 216 11.99 -4.22 9.45
CA PHE A 216 10.78 -3.42 9.68
C PHE A 216 9.50 -4.19 9.35
N SER A 217 9.50 -4.98 8.28
CA SER A 217 8.37 -5.78 7.81
C SER A 217 8.48 -7.28 8.16
N ALA A 218 9.39 -7.67 9.05
CA ALA A 218 9.63 -9.07 9.39
C ALA A 218 8.35 -9.73 9.92
N GLN A 219 7.94 -10.84 9.30
CA GLN A 219 6.73 -11.58 9.68
C GLN A 219 7.00 -12.60 10.80
N ALA A 220 8.26 -13.01 10.94
CA ALA A 220 8.71 -13.92 11.97
C ALA A 220 10.07 -13.46 12.53
N MET A 221 10.33 -13.86 13.77
CA MET A 221 11.62 -13.73 14.41
C MET A 221 12.40 -15.04 14.24
N TYR A 222 13.51 -14.97 13.54
CA TYR A 222 14.43 -16.08 13.31
C TYR A 222 15.65 -15.99 14.21
N SER A 223 16.16 -17.15 14.65
CA SER A 223 17.47 -17.25 15.32
C SER A 223 18.62 -17.49 14.35
N SER A 224 19.82 -17.73 14.89
CA SER A 224 21.00 -18.14 14.12
C SER A 224 20.92 -19.55 13.54
N ALA A 225 19.94 -20.36 13.97
CA ALA A 225 19.82 -21.74 13.54
C ALA A 225 19.48 -21.82 12.04
N THR A 226 20.32 -22.53 11.29
CA THR A 226 20.10 -22.80 9.87
C THR A 226 19.15 -23.99 9.70
N GLY A 227 18.18 -23.87 8.81
CA GLY A 227 17.33 -25.00 8.40
C GLY A 227 18.04 -25.95 7.43
N GLU A 228 17.28 -26.80 6.75
CA GLU A 228 17.81 -27.79 5.78
C GLU A 228 18.59 -27.17 4.61
N SER A 229 18.36 -25.89 4.30
CA SER A 229 19.10 -25.15 3.28
C SER A 229 20.54 -24.81 3.69
N GLY A 230 20.90 -24.95 4.98
CA GLY A 230 22.20 -24.56 5.52
C GLY A 230 22.44 -23.04 5.54
N ALA A 231 21.47 -22.22 5.14
CA ALA A 231 21.56 -20.77 5.11
C ALA A 231 20.80 -20.14 6.29
N MET A 232 21.31 -18.98 6.76
CA MET A 232 20.59 -18.16 7.73
C MET A 232 19.38 -17.48 7.06
N SER A 233 18.39 -17.10 7.85
CA SER A 233 17.29 -16.29 7.31
C SER A 233 17.77 -14.87 7.00
N LYS A 234 17.11 -14.23 6.03
CA LYS A 234 17.40 -12.84 5.65
C LYS A 234 17.17 -11.88 6.82
N GLU A 235 16.20 -12.16 7.67
CA GLU A 235 15.89 -11.40 8.87
C GLU A 235 17.01 -11.50 9.91
N TYR A 236 17.55 -12.71 10.15
CA TYR A 236 18.65 -12.87 11.10
C TYR A 236 19.94 -12.25 10.55
N GLU A 237 20.22 -12.38 9.26
CA GLU A 237 21.33 -11.66 8.60
C GLU A 237 21.19 -10.14 8.74
N ALA A 238 19.98 -9.61 8.53
CA ALA A 238 19.69 -8.19 8.68
C ALA A 238 19.86 -7.72 10.15
N TYR A 239 19.48 -8.55 11.12
CA TYR A 239 19.71 -8.30 12.54
C TYR A 239 21.21 -8.26 12.89
N ARG A 240 22.00 -9.21 12.38
CA ARG A 240 23.46 -9.19 12.56
C ARG A 240 24.07 -7.91 11.98
N LYS A 241 23.58 -7.47 10.81
CA LYS A 241 24.01 -6.21 10.21
C LYS A 241 23.63 -5.00 11.07
N LEU A 242 22.41 -4.97 11.63
CA LEU A 242 21.98 -3.93 12.55
C LEU A 242 22.92 -3.83 13.78
N ILE A 243 23.27 -4.96 14.39
CA ILE A 243 24.21 -5.01 15.51
C ILE A 243 25.59 -4.49 15.10
N GLU A 244 26.10 -4.97 13.97
CA GLU A 244 27.41 -4.56 13.43
C GLU A 244 27.47 -3.04 13.23
N GLU A 245 26.47 -2.46 12.57
CA GLU A 245 26.42 -1.01 12.32
C GLU A 245 26.20 -0.20 13.61
N LYS A 246 25.42 -0.70 14.57
CA LYS A 246 25.25 -0.04 15.87
C LYS A 246 26.57 -0.01 16.66
N SER A 247 27.38 -1.06 16.56
CA SER A 247 28.67 -1.14 17.25
C SER A 247 29.72 -0.14 16.75
N LYS A 248 29.56 0.36 15.52
CA LYS A 248 30.44 1.36 14.90
C LYS A 248 30.07 2.81 15.26
N ASP A 249 29.14 2.99 16.20
CA ASP A 249 28.58 4.28 16.63
C ASP A 249 28.20 5.22 15.47
N SER A 250 27.70 4.65 14.37
CA SER A 250 27.18 5.48 13.30
C SER A 250 25.94 6.20 13.82
N VAL A 251 26.01 7.53 13.92
CA VAL A 251 24.95 8.43 14.42
C VAL A 251 23.60 8.16 13.73
N GLY A 252 23.61 7.51 12.56
CA GLY A 252 22.44 7.09 11.81
C GLY A 252 21.70 5.84 12.31
N THR A 253 22.28 4.95 13.13
CA THR A 253 21.62 3.68 13.51
C THR A 253 20.53 3.90 14.56
N THR A 254 20.71 4.83 15.49
CA THR A 254 19.75 5.07 16.59
C THR A 254 18.37 5.50 16.08
N LYS A 255 18.31 6.34 15.02
CA LYS A 255 17.03 6.72 14.41
C LYS A 255 16.28 5.52 13.80
N TYR A 256 17.00 4.58 13.17
CA TYR A 256 16.39 3.38 12.60
C TYR A 256 15.97 2.37 13.68
N LEU A 257 16.72 2.31 14.77
CA LEU A 257 16.36 1.47 15.91
C LEU A 257 15.07 1.99 16.56
N ASN A 258 14.94 3.29 16.74
CA ASN A 258 13.69 3.92 17.20
C ASN A 258 12.53 3.70 16.21
N LEU A 259 12.79 3.75 14.90
CA LEU A 259 11.79 3.43 13.87
C LEU A 259 11.25 1.99 14.04
N LEU A 260 12.13 1.01 14.24
CA LEU A 260 11.74 -0.39 14.45
C LEU A 260 10.97 -0.59 15.77
N LEU A 261 11.42 0.03 16.86
CA LEU A 261 10.77 -0.06 18.17
C LEU A 261 9.37 0.55 18.18
N ALA A 262 9.20 1.71 17.54
CA ALA A 262 7.93 2.44 17.55
C ALA A 262 6.93 1.89 16.54
N TYR A 263 7.39 1.47 15.35
CA TYR A 263 6.51 1.24 14.20
C TYR A 263 6.70 -0.10 13.49
N GLY A 264 7.73 -0.88 13.84
CA GLY A 264 7.95 -2.19 13.26
C GLY A 264 6.95 -3.23 13.74
N THR A 265 6.91 -4.38 13.06
CA THR A 265 6.16 -5.55 13.52
C THR A 265 6.67 -6.05 14.88
N ALA A 266 5.92 -6.92 15.55
CA ALA A 266 6.38 -7.51 16.83
C ALA A 266 7.76 -8.21 16.72
N PRO A 267 8.08 -9.00 15.67
CA PRO A 267 9.44 -9.47 15.41
C PRO A 267 10.48 -8.34 15.27
N ALA A 268 10.15 -7.26 14.54
CA ALA A 268 11.04 -6.12 14.36
C ALA A 268 11.39 -5.45 15.69
N LYS A 269 10.39 -5.27 16.56
CA LYS A 269 10.55 -4.73 17.92
C LYS A 269 11.50 -5.60 18.76
N LEU A 270 11.38 -6.92 18.66
CA LEU A 270 12.24 -7.87 19.38
C LEU A 270 13.70 -7.85 18.89
N TYR A 271 13.92 -7.77 17.58
CA TYR A 271 15.28 -7.57 17.05
C TYR A 271 15.87 -6.23 17.49
N ALA A 272 15.08 -5.16 17.44
CA ALA A 272 15.54 -3.84 17.81
C ALA A 272 15.86 -3.73 19.31
N VAL A 273 15.01 -4.25 20.20
CA VAL A 273 15.27 -4.23 21.65
C VAL A 273 16.49 -5.07 22.01
N SER A 274 16.72 -6.18 21.30
CA SER A 274 17.91 -6.99 21.46
C SER A 274 19.19 -6.25 21.03
N ALA A 275 19.16 -5.56 19.90
CA ALA A 275 20.27 -4.70 19.47
C ALA A 275 20.53 -3.56 20.47
N LEU A 276 19.46 -2.95 21.01
CA LEU A 276 19.53 -1.88 22.01
C LEU A 276 20.14 -2.35 23.33
N ALA A 277 19.83 -3.57 23.78
CA ALA A 277 20.27 -4.11 25.06
C ALA A 277 21.81 -4.13 25.22
N ARG A 278 22.56 -4.09 24.11
CA ARG A 278 24.03 -4.05 24.11
C ARG A 278 24.60 -2.69 24.52
N SER A 279 23.95 -1.59 24.13
CA SER A 279 24.43 -0.23 24.44
C SER A 279 23.62 0.42 25.56
N GLU A 280 22.33 0.12 25.67
CA GLU A 280 21.39 0.75 26.61
C GLU A 280 20.56 -0.32 27.34
N PRO A 281 21.19 -1.18 28.18
CA PRO A 281 20.52 -2.33 28.80
C PRO A 281 19.34 -1.93 29.70
N THR A 282 19.42 -0.80 30.40
CA THR A 282 18.32 -0.30 31.24
C THR A 282 17.09 0.07 30.40
N LYS A 283 17.30 0.81 29.32
CA LYS A 283 16.22 1.22 28.40
C LYS A 283 15.59 0.01 27.69
N ALA A 284 16.40 -0.97 27.30
CA ALA A 284 15.89 -2.22 26.74
C ALA A 284 15.02 -2.98 27.74
N LYS A 285 15.43 -3.06 29.01
CA LYS A 285 14.62 -3.67 30.08
C LYS A 285 13.31 -2.93 30.31
N ASP A 286 13.31 -1.60 30.27
CA ASP A 286 12.09 -0.82 30.49
C ASP A 286 11.09 -1.01 29.35
N LEU A 287 11.53 -1.03 28.09
CA LEU A 287 10.70 -1.39 26.93
C LEU A 287 10.10 -2.80 27.05
N LEU A 288 10.90 -3.79 27.45
CA LEU A 288 10.41 -5.15 27.67
C LEU A 288 9.33 -5.21 28.76
N LYS A 289 9.44 -4.41 29.83
CA LYS A 289 8.42 -4.33 30.88
C LYS A 289 7.11 -3.74 30.34
N GLU A 290 7.19 -2.71 29.49
CA GLU A 290 6.01 -2.11 28.84
C GLU A 290 5.26 -3.13 27.96
N TRP A 291 5.97 -4.06 27.34
CA TRP A 291 5.38 -5.05 26.44
C TRP A 291 4.83 -6.31 27.11
N ARG A 292 5.01 -6.49 28.43
CA ARG A 292 4.59 -7.70 29.17
C ARG A 292 3.16 -8.16 28.92
N ASN A 293 2.25 -7.21 28.70
CA ASN A 293 0.84 -7.48 28.48
C ASN A 293 0.42 -7.41 27.00
N SER A 294 1.39 -7.25 26.08
CA SER A 294 1.10 -7.19 24.64
C SER A 294 0.64 -8.55 24.15
N LYS A 295 -0.51 -8.54 23.46
CA LYS A 295 -1.11 -9.71 22.80
C LYS A 295 -0.73 -9.81 21.32
N GLU A 296 0.15 -8.94 20.81
CA GLU A 296 0.65 -9.02 19.44
C GLU A 296 1.36 -10.38 19.24
N THR A 297 0.93 -11.15 18.25
CA THR A 297 1.50 -12.47 17.98
C THR A 297 2.85 -12.36 17.29
N VAL A 298 3.80 -13.18 17.72
CA VAL A 298 5.13 -13.35 17.15
C VAL A 298 5.28 -14.81 16.70
N GLN A 299 5.52 -15.01 15.41
CA GLN A 299 6.03 -16.28 14.91
C GLN A 299 7.53 -16.31 15.19
N TYR A 300 7.99 -17.29 15.96
CA TYR A 300 9.41 -17.52 16.22
C TYR A 300 9.85 -18.81 15.53
N LEU A 301 10.99 -18.76 14.82
CA LEU A 301 11.53 -19.87 14.04
C LEU A 301 13.02 -20.07 14.35
N SER A 302 13.39 -21.31 14.67
CA SER A 302 14.78 -21.74 14.88
C SER A 302 15.00 -23.06 14.15
N GLY A 303 15.74 -23.01 13.03
CA GLY A 303 15.86 -24.14 12.12
C GLY A 303 14.47 -24.62 11.68
N CYS A 304 14.17 -25.90 11.91
CA CYS A 304 12.86 -26.50 11.58
C CYS A 304 11.81 -26.38 12.70
N LYS A 305 12.13 -25.73 13.83
CA LYS A 305 11.21 -25.55 14.97
C LYS A 305 10.53 -24.19 14.90
N GLY A 306 9.21 -24.17 15.06
CA GLY A 306 8.41 -22.96 15.07
C GLY A 306 7.47 -22.90 16.27
N THR A 307 7.29 -21.70 16.82
CA THR A 307 6.34 -21.41 17.90
C THR A 307 5.62 -20.11 17.60
N SER A 308 4.37 -20.01 18.06
CA SER A 308 3.55 -18.81 17.93
C SER A 308 3.20 -18.32 19.33
N GLU A 309 3.81 -17.23 19.78
CA GLU A 309 3.64 -16.69 21.13
C GLU A 309 3.29 -15.21 21.09
N SER A 310 2.82 -14.67 22.22
CA SER A 310 2.63 -13.22 22.34
C SER A 310 3.96 -12.50 22.52
N LEU A 311 4.05 -11.26 22.03
CA LEU A 311 5.17 -10.35 22.30
C LEU A 311 5.44 -10.25 23.81
N GLY A 312 4.39 -10.21 24.63
CA GLY A 312 4.51 -10.19 26.08
C GLY A 312 5.15 -11.44 26.67
N THR A 313 4.78 -12.63 26.17
CA THR A 313 5.40 -13.90 26.59
C THR A 313 6.90 -13.91 26.31
N ILE A 314 7.30 -13.48 25.12
CA ILE A 314 8.72 -13.43 24.72
C ILE A 314 9.46 -12.36 25.53
N ALA A 315 8.85 -11.19 25.73
CA ALA A 315 9.44 -10.12 26.53
C ALA A 315 9.69 -10.55 27.98
N GLU A 316 8.76 -11.27 28.60
CA GLU A 316 8.94 -11.81 29.94
C GLU A 316 10.05 -12.87 29.99
N ALA A 317 10.17 -13.72 28.97
CA ALA A 317 11.28 -14.67 28.89
C ALA A 317 12.64 -13.96 28.81
N PHE A 318 12.76 -12.88 28.04
CA PHE A 318 13.97 -12.05 28.02
C PHE A 318 14.26 -11.40 29.37
N LEU A 319 13.24 -10.88 30.07
CA LEU A 319 13.42 -10.29 31.40
C LEU A 319 13.87 -11.33 32.44
N ALA A 320 13.27 -12.53 32.42
CA ALA A 320 13.52 -13.56 33.41
C ALA A 320 14.81 -14.36 33.15
N LYS A 321 15.13 -14.64 31.88
CA LYS A 321 16.20 -15.58 31.49
C LYS A 321 17.30 -14.94 30.66
N GLY A 322 17.13 -13.71 30.18
CA GLY A 322 18.03 -13.09 29.19
C GLY A 322 17.96 -13.71 27.79
N ARG A 323 17.03 -14.65 27.56
CA ARG A 323 16.88 -15.38 26.29
C ARG A 323 15.47 -15.89 26.10
N TYR A 324 15.11 -16.15 24.85
CA TYR A 324 13.91 -16.88 24.46
C TYR A 324 14.32 -18.02 23.53
N LEU A 325 14.07 -19.26 23.96
CA LEU A 325 14.60 -20.47 23.32
C LEU A 325 16.12 -20.35 23.11
N ASP A 326 16.57 -20.35 21.86
CA ASP A 326 17.96 -20.27 21.43
C ASP A 326 18.40 -18.85 21.04
N PHE A 327 17.52 -17.85 21.13
CA PHE A 327 17.87 -16.45 20.88
C PHE A 327 18.23 -15.74 22.19
N GLU A 328 19.45 -15.21 22.28
CA GLU A 328 19.92 -14.45 23.45
C GLU A 328 19.76 -12.94 23.24
N LEU A 329 19.32 -12.25 24.29
CA LEU A 329 19.19 -10.80 24.27
C LEU A 329 20.59 -10.16 24.17
N GLY A 330 20.81 -9.35 23.14
CA GLY A 330 22.09 -8.69 22.90
C GLY A 330 23.18 -9.56 22.27
N GLN A 331 22.84 -10.74 21.74
CA GLN A 331 23.79 -11.67 21.10
C GLN A 331 24.59 -11.04 19.94
N LYS A 332 25.78 -11.60 19.65
CA LYS A 332 26.64 -11.27 18.49
C LYS A 332 26.30 -12.10 17.26
#